data_AF-A0A9P7BUQ4-F1
#
_entry.id   AF-A0A9P7BUQ4-F1
#
_cell.length_a   1.000
_cell.length_b   1.000
_cell.length_c   1.000
_cell.angle_alpha   90.00
_cell.angle_beta   90.00
_cell.angle_gamma   90.00
#
_symmetry.space_group_name_H-M   'P 1'
#
loop_
_entity.id
_entity.type
_entity.pdbx_description
1 polymer ?
#
loop_
_entity_poly.entity_id
_entity_poly.type
_entity_poly.pdbx_seq_one_letter_code
_entity_poly.pdbx_strand_id
1 'polypeptide(L)'
;MIGFLEPINSLINACLLKLTSALLAFGISKASTRTFNTGRFSVTRDFTADQQTILNAFNRIRDNAEVQSSSVPTETEPSVEQELVSYEEEQVESDEVEDTDDEVEEFISDSLPEDSVLSVYFESIQKTKDFNEQPHTRRIIGLNSCFYLMSMRYRCLSSDCGKTINAHDSLIIKQLPYGLQLEFPAVLIHRGGVSKAATGFLRPCIQNSVGSECFQKILIELHHLRHDRLEF
;
A
#
# COMPACT_ATOMS: atom_id res chain seq x y z
N MET A 1 -9.72 17.16 -40.28
CA MET A 1 -10.38 16.50 -39.15
C MET A 1 -9.56 16.78 -37.90
N ILE A 2 -9.85 17.87 -37.19
CA ILE A 2 -9.22 18.22 -35.90
C ILE A 2 -10.36 18.77 -35.05
N GLY A 3 -10.64 18.13 -33.92
CA GLY A 3 -11.68 18.61 -33.01
C GLY A 3 -12.16 17.56 -32.02
N PHE A 4 -11.29 17.08 -31.12
CA PHE A 4 -11.72 16.27 -29.96
C PHE A 4 -10.84 16.37 -28.69
N LEU A 5 -9.85 17.29 -28.61
CA LEU A 5 -8.90 17.35 -27.48
C LEU A 5 -9.18 18.45 -26.42
N GLU A 6 -10.26 19.22 -26.54
CA GLU A 6 -10.55 20.29 -25.56
C GLU A 6 -11.19 19.88 -24.21
N PRO A 7 -11.84 18.71 -23.98
CA PRO A 7 -12.55 18.50 -22.72
C PRO A 7 -11.66 18.07 -21.53
N ILE A 8 -10.44 17.60 -21.77
CA ILE A 8 -9.58 17.03 -20.71
C ILE A 8 -8.94 18.14 -19.85
N ASN A 9 -8.46 19.22 -20.47
CA ASN A 9 -7.84 20.34 -19.75
C ASN A 9 -8.82 21.10 -18.85
N SER A 10 -10.11 21.12 -19.21
CA SER A 10 -11.17 21.68 -18.37
C SER A 10 -11.39 20.86 -17.10
N LEU A 11 -11.33 19.53 -17.19
CA LEU A 11 -11.52 18.64 -16.05
C LEU A 11 -10.35 18.70 -15.05
N ILE A 12 -9.12 18.80 -15.56
CA ILE A 12 -7.90 18.89 -14.73
C ILE A 12 -7.89 20.22 -13.95
N ASN A 13 -8.21 21.33 -14.60
CA ASN A 13 -8.28 22.64 -13.94
C ASN A 13 -9.40 22.71 -12.90
N ALA A 14 -10.55 22.08 -13.15
CA ALA A 14 -11.64 21.98 -12.18
C ALA A 14 -11.26 21.12 -10.96
N CYS A 15 -10.41 20.10 -11.14
CA CYS A 15 -9.92 19.25 -10.05
C CYS A 15 -8.87 19.98 -9.19
N LEU A 16 -7.93 20.69 -9.83
CA LEU A 16 -6.92 21.50 -9.14
C LEU A 16 -7.53 22.65 -8.32
N LEU A 17 -8.58 23.30 -8.83
CA LEU A 17 -9.31 24.35 -8.08
C LEU A 17 -10.06 23.81 -6.85
N LYS A 18 -10.57 22.57 -6.91
CA LYS A 18 -11.19 21.92 -5.75
C LYS A 18 -10.17 21.46 -4.72
N LEU A 19 -8.98 21.06 -5.14
CA LEU A 19 -7.89 20.70 -4.25
C LEU A 19 -7.31 21.91 -3.52
N THR A 20 -7.17 23.06 -4.19
CA THR A 20 -6.69 24.30 -3.56
C THR A 20 -7.71 24.89 -2.60
N SER A 21 -9.02 24.80 -2.88
CA SER A 21 -10.05 25.23 -1.93
C SER A 21 -10.13 24.32 -0.70
N ALA A 22 -9.91 23.01 -0.86
CA ALA A 22 -9.86 22.07 0.26
C ALA A 22 -8.65 22.32 1.17
N LEU A 23 -7.50 22.70 0.60
CA LEU A 23 -6.30 23.06 1.36
C LEU A 23 -6.42 24.41 2.08
N LEU A 24 -7.12 25.40 1.51
CA LEU A 24 -7.45 26.67 2.16
C LEU A 24 -8.47 26.52 3.30
N ALA A 25 -9.33 25.51 3.27
CA ALA A 25 -10.26 25.20 4.35
C ALA A 25 -9.59 24.56 5.59
N PHE A 26 -8.33 24.12 5.48
CA PHE A 26 -7.53 23.59 6.60
C PHE A 26 -6.90 24.69 7.46
N GLY A 27 -7.60 25.81 7.65
CA GLY A 27 -7.30 26.80 8.68
C GLY A 27 -7.25 26.16 10.06
N ILE A 28 -6.04 25.78 10.48
CA ILE A 28 -5.73 25.40 11.86
C ILE A 28 -5.86 26.67 12.69
N SER A 29 -7.08 26.93 13.21
CA SER A 29 -7.39 27.44 14.55
C SER A 29 -8.78 28.08 14.58
N LYS A 30 -9.78 27.34 15.07
CA LYS A 30 -10.40 27.55 16.39
C LYS A 30 -11.57 26.58 16.60
N ALA A 31 -11.66 26.10 17.83
CA ALA A 31 -12.66 25.18 18.33
C ALA A 31 -14.10 25.57 17.97
N SER A 32 -14.92 24.59 17.60
CA SER A 32 -16.36 24.66 17.85
C SER A 32 -16.99 23.27 17.78
N THR A 33 -17.49 22.84 18.94
CA THR A 33 -18.29 21.64 19.16
C THR A 33 -19.57 21.71 18.30
N ARG A 34 -19.71 20.82 17.33
CA ARG A 34 -21.03 20.44 16.79
C ARG A 34 -21.13 18.94 16.66
N THR A 35 -22.02 18.39 17.47
CA THR A 35 -22.61 17.06 17.34
C THR A 35 -23.28 16.96 15.96
N PHE A 36 -22.78 16.08 15.10
CA PHE A 36 -23.51 15.65 13.92
C PHE A 36 -24.09 14.26 14.20
N ASN A 37 -25.42 14.25 14.25
CA ASN A 37 -26.25 13.06 14.27
C ASN A 37 -25.97 12.28 12.97
N THR A 38 -25.51 11.04 13.09
CA THR A 38 -25.31 10.15 11.96
C THR A 38 -26.66 9.65 11.44
N GLY A 39 -27.10 10.24 10.34
CA GLY A 39 -28.16 9.70 9.51
C GLY A 39 -27.80 8.30 9.02
N ARG A 40 -28.72 7.38 9.23
CA ARG A 40 -28.72 5.96 8.86
C ARG A 40 -28.35 5.77 7.39
N PHE A 41 -27.14 5.30 7.12
CA PHE A 41 -26.83 4.59 5.87
C PHE A 41 -26.58 3.13 6.21
N SER A 42 -27.62 2.33 6.00
CA SER A 42 -27.55 0.87 6.02
C SER A 42 -26.96 0.42 4.69
N VAL A 43 -25.65 0.18 4.65
CA VAL A 43 -25.03 -0.66 3.62
C VAL A 43 -24.34 -1.81 4.34
N THR A 44 -25.05 -2.94 4.39
CA THR A 44 -24.59 -4.21 4.91
C THR A 44 -23.56 -4.84 3.98
N ARG A 45 -22.33 -5.04 4.50
CA ARG A 45 -21.57 -6.31 4.48
C ARG A 45 -20.17 -6.11 5.07
N ASP A 46 -20.11 -6.09 6.41
CA ASP A 46 -19.15 -6.74 7.32
C ASP A 46 -17.65 -6.91 7.00
N PHE A 47 -17.07 -6.16 6.05
CA PHE A 47 -15.64 -6.30 5.70
C PHE A 47 -14.67 -5.75 6.78
N THR A 48 -15.16 -5.02 7.78
CA THR A 48 -14.35 -4.37 8.81
C THR A 48 -14.03 -5.29 10.00
N ALA A 49 -14.86 -6.30 10.27
CA ALA A 49 -14.63 -7.26 11.36
C ALA A 49 -13.44 -8.21 11.06
N ASP A 50 -13.30 -8.61 9.79
CA ASP A 50 -12.19 -9.45 9.30
C ASP A 50 -10.86 -8.70 9.39
N GLN A 51 -10.81 -7.44 8.97
CA GLN A 51 -9.56 -6.67 9.01
C GLN A 51 -9.08 -6.43 10.44
N GLN A 52 -9.98 -6.19 11.38
CA GLN A 52 -9.64 -6.05 12.80
C GLN A 52 -9.13 -7.38 13.39
N THR A 53 -9.73 -8.51 13.00
CA THR A 53 -9.29 -9.85 13.40
C THR A 53 -7.91 -10.19 12.82
N ILE A 54 -7.67 -9.84 11.55
CA ILE A 54 -6.37 -9.95 10.89
C ILE A 54 -5.32 -9.08 11.58
N LEU A 55 -5.65 -7.81 11.88
CA LEU A 55 -4.78 -6.90 12.63
C LEU A 55 -4.45 -7.42 14.03
N ASN A 56 -5.43 -8.00 14.73
CA ASN A 56 -5.23 -8.61 16.05
C ASN A 56 -4.37 -9.88 15.97
N ALA A 57 -4.54 -10.70 14.93
CA ALA A 57 -3.71 -11.87 14.68
C ALA A 57 -2.25 -11.47 14.39
N PHE A 58 -2.03 -10.43 13.57
CA PHE A 58 -0.69 -9.91 13.29
C PHE A 58 -0.02 -9.27 14.52
N ASN A 59 -0.78 -8.57 15.36
CA ASN A 59 -0.23 -8.02 16.61
C ASN A 59 0.20 -9.13 17.58
N ARG A 60 -0.52 -10.28 17.63
CA ARG A 60 -0.12 -11.45 18.43
C ARG A 60 1.16 -12.12 17.90
N ILE A 61 1.29 -12.24 16.58
CA ILE A 61 2.52 -12.76 15.95
C ILE A 61 3.75 -11.94 16.35
N ARG A 62 3.62 -10.61 16.37
CA ARG A 62 4.73 -9.69 16.70
C ARG A 62 5.27 -9.92 18.11
N ASP A 63 4.40 -10.09 19.09
CA ASP A 63 4.80 -10.16 20.49
C ASP A 63 5.46 -11.52 20.84
N ASN A 64 5.29 -12.54 19.99
CA ASN A 64 5.96 -13.84 20.12
C ASN A 64 7.32 -13.93 19.40
N ALA A 65 7.56 -13.11 18.37
CA ALA A 65 8.79 -13.16 17.57
C ALA A 65 10.04 -12.60 18.29
N GLU A 66 9.87 -11.80 19.37
CA GLU A 66 11.00 -11.31 20.19
C GLU A 66 11.41 -12.30 21.30
N VAL A 67 10.68 -13.41 21.51
CA VAL A 67 10.88 -14.30 22.68
C VAL A 67 11.51 -15.65 22.34
N GLN A 68 11.60 -16.06 21.07
CA GLN A 68 12.13 -17.38 20.69
C GLN A 68 13.45 -17.30 19.92
N SER A 69 14.52 -16.93 20.63
CA SER A 69 15.91 -17.20 20.25
C SER A 69 16.54 -18.32 21.09
N SER A 70 15.75 -19.21 21.69
CA SER A 70 16.29 -20.40 22.34
C SER A 70 15.30 -21.57 22.37
N SER A 71 15.83 -22.73 21.97
CA SER A 71 15.34 -24.10 22.16
C SER A 71 14.64 -24.75 20.96
N VAL A 72 15.43 -25.61 20.30
CA VAL A 72 15.05 -26.71 19.42
C VAL A 72 14.50 -27.85 20.30
N PRO A 73 13.40 -28.50 19.89
CA PRO A 73 13.46 -29.97 19.84
C PRO A 73 12.79 -30.56 18.58
N THR A 74 13.63 -31.30 17.85
CA THR A 74 13.52 -32.67 17.34
C THR A 74 12.14 -33.34 17.19
N GLU A 75 11.87 -33.69 15.92
CA GLU A 75 11.24 -34.90 15.36
C GLU A 75 9.90 -35.43 15.89
N THR A 76 8.94 -35.65 14.98
CA THR A 76 8.33 -36.96 14.69
C THR A 76 7.53 -36.85 13.39
N GLU A 77 7.91 -37.60 12.36
CA GLU A 77 7.17 -37.72 11.10
C GLU A 77 5.96 -38.66 11.23
N PRO A 78 4.83 -38.35 10.58
CA PRO A 78 3.90 -39.38 10.13
C PRO A 78 3.88 -39.47 8.60
N SER A 79 4.19 -40.67 8.12
CA SER A 79 4.02 -41.15 6.75
C SER A 79 2.54 -41.11 6.34
N VAL A 80 2.23 -40.34 5.29
CA VAL A 80 0.92 -40.33 4.63
C VAL A 80 1.12 -40.83 3.20
N GLU A 81 0.52 -41.99 2.90
CA GLU A 81 0.42 -42.55 1.55
C GLU A 81 -0.45 -41.63 0.70
N GLN A 82 0.13 -41.05 -0.36
CA GLN A 82 -0.60 -40.22 -1.33
C GLN A 82 -1.08 -41.08 -2.50
N GLU A 83 -2.40 -41.06 -2.69
CA GLU A 83 -3.12 -41.67 -3.80
C GLU A 83 -2.84 -40.87 -5.09
N LEU A 84 -2.36 -41.58 -6.11
CA LEU A 84 -1.87 -41.03 -7.37
C LEU A 84 -3.05 -40.70 -8.29
N VAL A 85 -3.51 -39.44 -8.27
CA VAL A 85 -4.53 -38.94 -9.18
C VAL A 85 -3.87 -38.53 -10.50
N SER A 86 -4.14 -39.29 -11.56
CA SER A 86 -3.72 -38.99 -12.93
C SER A 86 -4.57 -37.87 -13.52
N TYR A 87 -3.93 -36.78 -13.97
CA TYR A 87 -4.58 -35.70 -14.70
C TYR A 87 -4.34 -35.89 -16.19
N GLU A 88 -5.41 -35.90 -16.98
CA GLU A 88 -5.36 -35.90 -18.44
C GLU A 88 -5.06 -34.47 -18.92
N GLU A 89 -3.99 -34.30 -19.70
CA GLU A 89 -3.59 -33.03 -20.31
C GLU A 89 -4.51 -32.70 -21.51
N GLU A 90 -5.34 -31.67 -21.38
CA GLU A 90 -5.99 -31.03 -22.53
C GLU A 90 -4.98 -30.15 -23.27
N GLN A 91 -4.67 -30.54 -24.51
CA GLN A 91 -3.89 -29.74 -25.46
C GLN A 91 -4.68 -28.48 -25.85
N VAL A 92 -4.18 -27.31 -25.44
CA VAL A 92 -4.68 -26.02 -25.90
C VAL A 92 -3.88 -25.61 -27.14
N GLU A 93 -4.58 -25.57 -28.26
CA GLU A 93 -4.15 -25.06 -29.57
C GLU A 93 -3.84 -23.56 -29.45
N SER A 94 -2.60 -23.19 -29.71
CA SER A 94 -2.10 -21.82 -29.60
C SER A 94 -2.28 -21.10 -30.94
N ASP A 95 -3.20 -20.13 -30.98
CA ASP A 95 -3.39 -19.21 -32.11
C ASP A 95 -2.18 -18.27 -32.28
N GLU A 96 -1.73 -18.14 -33.52
CA GLU A 96 -0.66 -17.25 -33.98
C GLU A 96 -1.08 -15.78 -33.80
N VAL A 97 -0.31 -15.02 -33.01
CA VAL A 97 -0.51 -13.57 -32.82
C VAL A 97 0.32 -12.82 -33.86
N GLU A 98 -0.37 -12.06 -34.71
CA GLU A 98 0.21 -11.18 -35.74
C GLU A 98 1.11 -10.09 -35.12
N ASP A 99 2.27 -9.91 -35.75
CA ASP A 99 3.24 -8.84 -35.48
C ASP A 99 2.60 -7.47 -35.74
N THR A 100 2.33 -6.70 -34.68
CA THR A 100 1.99 -5.28 -34.79
C THR A 100 3.25 -4.44 -34.67
N ASP A 101 3.57 -3.70 -35.73
CA ASP A 101 4.68 -2.75 -35.78
C ASP A 101 4.57 -1.69 -34.66
N ASP A 102 5.45 -1.78 -33.66
CA ASP A 102 5.56 -0.81 -32.58
C ASP A 102 6.08 0.54 -33.13
N GLU A 103 5.16 1.47 -33.41
CA GLU A 103 5.48 2.87 -33.65
C GLU A 103 6.13 3.47 -32.40
N VAL A 104 7.42 3.76 -32.50
CA VAL A 104 8.22 4.37 -31.44
C VAL A 104 7.75 5.81 -31.23
N GLU A 105 6.80 6.01 -30.32
CA GLU A 105 6.39 7.33 -29.83
C GLU A 105 7.62 8.01 -29.19
N GLU A 106 8.20 8.98 -29.92
CA GLU A 106 9.24 9.86 -29.40
C GLU A 106 8.69 10.58 -28.16
N PHE A 107 9.24 10.22 -27.00
CA PHE A 107 8.91 10.86 -25.73
C PHE A 107 9.37 12.32 -25.78
N ILE A 108 8.48 13.22 -26.22
CA ILE A 108 8.71 14.67 -26.15
C ILE A 108 8.80 15.01 -24.67
N SER A 109 10.03 15.24 -24.22
CA SER A 109 10.31 15.65 -22.85
C SER A 109 9.86 17.11 -22.70
N ASP A 110 8.56 17.28 -22.37
CA ASP A 110 7.91 18.56 -22.11
C ASP A 110 8.59 19.27 -20.93
N SER A 111 9.68 19.94 -21.27
CA SER A 111 10.45 20.76 -20.36
C SER A 111 9.61 22.01 -20.09
N LEU A 112 8.96 22.04 -18.92
CA LEU A 112 8.19 23.19 -18.48
C LEU A 112 9.08 24.45 -18.51
N PRO A 113 8.58 25.60 -19.01
CA PRO A 113 9.35 26.83 -19.04
C PRO A 113 9.82 27.20 -17.62
N GLU A 114 11.11 27.57 -17.52
CA GLU A 114 11.83 27.80 -16.26
C GLU A 114 11.16 28.87 -15.37
N ASP A 115 10.41 29.78 -15.98
CA ASP A 115 9.75 30.91 -15.33
C ASP A 115 8.30 30.62 -14.90
N SER A 116 7.83 29.38 -15.05
CA SER A 116 6.46 29.01 -14.69
C SER A 116 6.21 29.23 -13.21
N VAL A 117 5.05 29.76 -12.83
CA VAL A 117 4.61 29.88 -11.42
C VAL A 117 4.69 28.53 -10.70
N LEU A 118 4.58 27.42 -11.43
CA LEU A 118 4.78 26.08 -10.91
C LEU A 118 6.23 25.79 -10.50
N SER A 119 7.25 26.30 -11.21
CA SER A 119 8.65 26.10 -10.84
C SER A 119 8.95 26.75 -9.49
N VAL A 120 8.52 28.01 -9.30
CA VAL A 120 8.64 28.75 -8.04
C VAL A 120 7.87 28.04 -6.90
N TYR A 121 6.69 27.48 -7.19
CA TYR A 121 5.93 26.70 -6.21
C TYR A 121 6.65 25.40 -5.83
N PHE A 122 7.15 24.63 -6.80
CA PHE A 122 7.92 23.41 -6.55
C PHE A 122 9.21 23.69 -5.78
N GLU A 123 9.94 24.75 -6.13
CA GLU A 123 11.10 25.21 -5.36
C GLU A 123 10.72 25.60 -3.94
N SER A 124 9.61 26.32 -3.74
CA SER A 124 9.16 26.67 -2.39
C SER A 124 8.77 25.44 -1.55
N ILE A 125 8.19 24.41 -2.18
CA ILE A 125 7.89 23.12 -1.55
C ILE A 125 9.20 22.39 -1.22
N GLN A 126 10.17 22.37 -2.14
CA GLN A 126 11.47 21.73 -1.91
C GLN A 126 12.27 22.44 -0.82
N LYS A 127 12.23 23.77 -0.77
CA LYS A 127 12.96 24.61 0.19
C LYS A 127 12.38 24.57 1.60
N THR A 128 11.11 24.20 1.76
CA THR A 128 10.46 23.97 3.06
C THR A 128 10.47 22.51 3.50
N LYS A 129 10.80 21.58 2.59
CA LYS A 129 11.05 20.19 2.92
C LYS A 129 12.50 20.07 3.36
N ASP A 130 12.74 20.31 4.65
CA ASP A 130 13.93 19.78 5.30
C ASP A 130 14.02 18.29 4.92
N PHE A 131 15.06 17.92 4.17
CA PHE A 131 15.28 16.53 3.84
C PHE A 131 15.34 15.78 5.16
N ASN A 132 14.48 14.78 5.31
CA ASN A 132 14.48 13.99 6.52
C ASN A 132 15.79 13.19 6.53
N GLU A 133 16.81 13.69 7.22
CA GLU A 133 18.14 13.06 7.33
C GLU A 133 18.05 11.65 7.93
N GLN A 134 16.95 11.37 8.63
CA GLN A 134 16.61 10.06 9.18
C GLN A 134 15.21 9.66 8.71
N PRO A 135 15.03 9.29 7.43
CA PRO A 135 13.72 8.90 6.93
C PRO A 135 13.26 7.67 7.70
N HIS A 136 12.10 7.76 8.34
CA HIS A 136 11.56 6.59 9.03
C HIS A 136 11.07 5.59 7.96
N THR A 137 11.92 4.61 7.67
CA THR A 137 11.58 3.52 6.75
C THR A 137 10.72 2.51 7.48
N ARG A 138 9.63 2.10 6.84
CA ARG A 138 8.82 0.98 7.33
C ARG A 138 9.06 -0.24 6.46
N ARG A 139 9.42 -1.36 7.08
CA ARG A 139 9.50 -2.65 6.38
C ARG A 139 8.09 -3.17 6.11
N ILE A 140 7.82 -3.51 4.85
CA ILE A 140 6.61 -4.16 4.38
C ILE A 140 6.94 -5.60 4.02
N ILE A 141 6.21 -6.53 4.61
CA ILE A 141 6.37 -7.97 4.36
C ILE A 141 5.48 -8.36 3.19
N GLY A 142 6.09 -8.80 2.09
CA GLY A 142 5.41 -9.36 0.92
C GLY A 142 5.31 -10.88 0.98
N LEU A 143 4.77 -11.48 -0.09
CA LEU A 143 4.80 -12.95 -0.25
C LEU A 143 6.20 -13.44 -0.62
N ASN A 144 6.80 -12.81 -1.63
CA ASN A 144 8.08 -13.24 -2.16
C ASN A 144 9.21 -12.34 -1.65
N SER A 145 8.99 -11.02 -1.59
CA SER A 145 10.01 -10.05 -1.19
C SER A 145 9.55 -9.15 -0.05
N CYS A 146 10.51 -8.61 0.69
CA CYS A 146 10.28 -7.47 1.59
C CYS A 146 10.64 -6.18 0.85
N PHE A 147 9.85 -5.13 1.03
CA PHE A 147 10.16 -3.80 0.51
C PHE A 147 10.00 -2.74 1.59
N TYR A 148 10.66 -1.60 1.43
CA TYR A 148 10.59 -0.51 2.39
C TYR A 148 9.70 0.60 1.87
N LEU A 149 8.77 1.06 2.72
CA LEU A 149 8.01 2.26 2.49
C LEU A 149 8.77 3.45 3.07
N MET A 150 9.19 4.35 2.18
CA MET A 150 9.72 5.66 2.53
C MET A 150 8.64 6.71 2.33
N SER A 151 8.52 7.64 3.26
CA SER A 151 7.50 8.69 3.19
C SER A 151 8.03 10.03 3.65
N MET A 152 7.42 11.09 3.16
CA MET A 152 7.69 12.44 3.64
C MET A 152 7.15 12.64 5.06
N ARG A 153 7.87 13.43 5.86
CA ARG A 153 7.40 13.91 7.16
C ARG A 153 6.86 15.31 7.00
N TYR A 154 5.61 15.52 7.39
CA TYR A 154 4.97 16.83 7.45
C TYR A 154 5.11 17.40 8.85
N ARG A 155 5.62 18.63 8.95
CA ARG A 155 5.67 19.37 10.20
C ARG A 155 4.63 20.48 10.15
N CYS A 156 3.85 20.63 11.22
CA CYS A 156 2.98 21.77 11.33
C CYS A 156 3.83 23.04 11.54
N LEU A 157 3.62 24.04 10.67
CA LEU A 157 4.37 25.30 10.69
C LEU A 157 3.92 26.26 11.81
N SER A 158 2.75 26.04 12.40
CA SER A 158 2.24 26.87 13.50
C SER A 158 3.14 26.72 14.73
N SER A 159 3.55 27.85 15.33
CA SER A 159 4.42 27.92 16.51
C SER A 159 3.92 27.06 17.67
N ASP A 160 2.61 26.95 17.81
CA ASP A 160 1.96 26.33 18.98
C ASP A 160 1.65 24.85 18.77
N CYS A 161 1.77 24.34 17.54
CA CYS A 161 1.37 22.96 17.23
C CYS A 161 2.49 21.97 17.47
N GLY A 162 3.70 22.22 16.95
CA GLY A 162 4.87 21.33 17.09
C GLY A 162 4.70 19.88 16.58
N LYS A 163 3.51 19.50 16.10
CA LYS A 163 3.20 18.13 15.67
C LYS A 163 3.86 17.83 14.34
N THR A 164 4.34 16.60 14.23
CA THR A 164 4.82 16.04 12.98
C THR A 164 4.04 14.78 12.64
N ILE A 165 3.64 14.65 11.38
CA ILE A 165 2.82 13.55 10.87
C ILE A 165 3.56 12.97 9.66
N ASN A 166 3.58 11.65 9.49
CA ASN A 166 4.20 11.04 8.32
C ASN A 166 3.16 10.84 7.21
N ALA A 167 3.57 10.91 5.94
CA ALA A 167 2.64 10.76 4.81
C ALA A 167 1.92 9.41 4.79
N HIS A 168 2.51 8.39 5.40
CA HIS A 168 1.92 7.07 5.54
C HIS A 168 0.98 6.93 6.77
N ASP A 169 0.74 7.99 7.55
CA ASP A 169 -0.19 7.91 8.67
C ASP A 169 -1.61 7.67 8.17
N SER A 170 -2.34 6.80 8.88
CA SER A 170 -3.71 6.41 8.50
C SER A 170 -4.66 7.60 8.36
N LEU A 171 -4.42 8.69 9.10
CA LEU A 171 -5.21 9.92 9.01
C LEU A 171 -5.00 10.64 7.68
N ILE A 172 -3.78 10.62 7.13
CA ILE A 172 -3.46 11.22 5.83
C ILE A 172 -3.98 10.33 4.71
N ILE A 173 -3.74 9.01 4.79
CA ILE A 173 -4.21 8.06 3.78
C ILE A 173 -5.74 8.13 3.63
N LYS A 174 -6.49 8.24 4.73
CA LYS A 174 -7.95 8.36 4.71
C LYS A 174 -8.47 9.63 4.03
N GLN A 175 -7.63 10.66 3.91
CA GLN A 175 -7.99 11.91 3.22
C GLN A 175 -7.75 11.82 1.71
N LEU A 176 -7.02 10.81 1.23
CA LEU A 176 -6.78 10.62 -0.20
C LEU A 176 -8.08 10.23 -0.93
N PRO A 177 -8.22 10.55 -2.23
CA PRO A 177 -9.26 9.98 -3.07
C PRO A 177 -9.26 8.44 -2.98
N TYR A 178 -10.46 7.85 -3.02
CA TYR A 178 -10.64 6.40 -2.84
C TYR A 178 -9.79 5.56 -3.81
N GLY A 179 -9.63 5.99 -5.07
CA GLY A 179 -8.76 5.31 -6.04
C GLY A 179 -7.31 5.17 -5.55
N LEU A 180 -6.73 6.24 -5.02
CA LEU A 180 -5.36 6.22 -4.49
C LEU A 180 -5.26 5.38 -3.20
N GLN A 181 -6.31 5.34 -2.38
CA GLN A 181 -6.34 4.44 -1.22
C GLN A 181 -6.32 2.97 -1.65
N LEU A 182 -7.03 2.63 -2.72
CA LEU A 182 -7.06 1.29 -3.30
C LEU A 182 -5.75 0.88 -3.98
N GLU A 183 -5.02 1.82 -4.56
CA GLU A 183 -3.71 1.56 -5.16
C GLU A 183 -2.60 1.38 -4.13
N PHE A 184 -2.80 1.85 -2.90
CA PHE A 184 -1.76 1.79 -1.87
C PHE A 184 -1.29 0.33 -1.60
N PRO A 185 0.00 -0.01 -1.76
CA PRO A 185 0.42 -1.41 -1.92
C PRO A 185 0.41 -2.25 -0.63
N ALA A 186 0.21 -1.62 0.53
CA ALA A 186 0.40 -2.27 1.82
C ALA A 186 -0.67 -1.90 2.87
N VAL A 187 -0.98 -2.83 3.75
CA VAL A 187 -1.72 -2.55 4.98
C VAL A 187 -0.69 -2.21 6.07
N LEU A 188 -0.75 -0.98 6.57
CA LEU A 188 0.23 -0.47 7.55
C LEU A 188 -0.17 -0.82 8.98
N ILE A 189 0.83 -1.22 9.77
CA ILE A 189 0.73 -1.48 11.20
C ILE A 189 1.68 -0.54 11.96
N HIS A 190 1.56 -0.50 13.29
CA HIS A 190 2.31 0.45 14.13
C HIS A 190 3.83 0.46 13.90
N ARG A 191 4.46 -0.68 13.60
CA ARG A 191 5.93 -0.81 13.38
C ARG A 191 6.33 -1.27 11.97
N GLY A 192 5.41 -1.35 11.01
CA GLY A 192 5.71 -1.90 9.68
C GLY A 192 4.48 -1.98 8.79
N GLY A 193 4.42 -3.01 7.95
CA GLY A 193 3.22 -3.32 7.18
C GLY A 193 3.31 -4.68 6.51
N VAL A 194 2.19 -5.07 5.91
CA VAL A 194 2.04 -6.30 5.12
C VAL A 194 1.52 -5.91 3.76
N SER A 195 2.07 -6.48 2.69
CA SER A 195 1.59 -6.21 1.34
C SER A 195 0.12 -6.59 1.18
N LYS A 196 -0.62 -5.89 0.30
CA LYS A 196 -2.00 -6.27 -0.04
C LYS A 196 -2.07 -7.70 -0.60
N ALA A 197 -1.07 -8.13 -1.38
CA ALA A 197 -0.98 -9.49 -1.88
C ALA A 197 -0.88 -10.53 -0.75
N ALA A 198 0.00 -10.31 0.23
CA ALA A 198 0.12 -11.20 1.39
C ALA A 198 -1.16 -11.21 2.26
N THR A 199 -1.83 -10.07 2.39
CA THR A 199 -3.13 -10.00 3.07
C THR A 199 -4.23 -10.73 2.30
N GLY A 200 -4.22 -10.64 0.96
CA GLY A 200 -5.11 -11.39 0.08
C GLY A 200 -4.91 -12.90 0.20
N PHE A 201 -3.65 -13.35 0.32
CA PHE A 201 -3.29 -14.75 0.54
C PHE A 201 -3.61 -15.25 1.95
N LEU A 202 -3.60 -14.38 2.96
CA LEU A 202 -3.97 -14.76 4.32
C LEU A 202 -5.42 -15.24 4.43
N ARG A 203 -6.35 -14.66 3.64
CA ARG A 203 -7.76 -15.05 3.66
C ARG A 203 -7.99 -16.55 3.33
N PRO A 204 -7.52 -17.08 2.18
CA PRO A 204 -7.69 -18.51 1.88
C PRO A 204 -6.95 -19.39 2.90
N CYS A 205 -5.82 -18.95 3.46
CA CYS A 205 -5.16 -19.69 4.55
C CYS A 205 -6.09 -19.84 5.77
N ILE A 206 -6.69 -18.75 6.25
CA ILE A 206 -7.63 -18.78 7.39
C ILE A 206 -8.85 -19.64 7.06
N GLN A 207 -9.39 -19.55 5.85
CA GLN A 207 -10.53 -20.38 5.40
C GLN A 207 -10.22 -21.88 5.42
N ASN A 208 -8.96 -22.25 5.22
CA ASN A 208 -8.47 -23.63 5.29
C ASN A 208 -7.86 -23.97 6.66
N SER A 209 -8.27 -23.28 7.73
CA SER A 209 -7.82 -23.52 9.10
C SER A 209 -6.30 -23.36 9.32
N VAL A 210 -5.60 -22.65 8.44
CA VAL A 210 -4.20 -22.29 8.65
C VAL A 210 -4.15 -21.16 9.66
N GLY A 211 -3.68 -21.47 10.87
CA GLY A 211 -3.48 -20.48 11.92
C GLY A 211 -2.46 -19.42 11.53
N SER A 212 -2.55 -18.24 12.14
CA SER A 212 -1.67 -17.10 11.86
C SER A 212 -0.19 -17.42 12.09
N GLU A 213 0.13 -18.25 13.09
CA GLU A 213 1.50 -18.73 13.34
C GLU A 213 2.03 -19.63 12.22
N CYS A 214 1.19 -20.52 11.69
CA CYS A 214 1.55 -21.36 10.56
C CYS A 214 1.75 -20.50 9.30
N PHE A 215 0.88 -19.51 9.08
CA PHE A 215 1.03 -18.55 8.00
C PHE A 215 2.35 -17.77 8.08
N GLN A 216 2.75 -17.34 9.27
CA GLN A 216 4.05 -16.68 9.48
C GLN A 216 5.21 -17.59 9.07
N LYS A 217 5.19 -18.86 9.48
CA LYS A 217 6.22 -19.84 9.09
C LYS A 217 6.26 -20.02 7.57
N ILE A 218 5.10 -20.12 6.92
CA ILE A 218 5.01 -20.20 5.45
C ILE A 218 5.65 -18.97 4.79
N LEU A 219 5.40 -17.76 5.29
CA LEU A 219 6.04 -16.55 4.74
C LEU A 219 7.56 -16.56 4.92
N ILE A 220 8.06 -17.02 6.07
CA ILE A 220 9.50 -17.15 6.34
C ILE A 220 10.13 -18.14 5.35
N GLU A 221 9.53 -19.32 5.18
CA GLU A 221 9.99 -20.32 4.22
C GLU A 221 9.95 -19.81 2.78
N LEU A 222 8.90 -19.10 2.37
CA LEU A 222 8.84 -18.47 1.04
C LEU A 222 9.98 -17.47 0.80
N HIS A 223 10.35 -16.70 1.82
CA HIS A 223 11.48 -15.79 1.73
C HIS A 223 12.83 -16.53 1.68
N HIS A 224 13.00 -17.61 2.45
CA HIS A 224 14.19 -18.47 2.36
C HIS A 224 14.32 -19.12 0.99
N LEU A 225 13.27 -19.76 0.49
CA LEU A 225 13.25 -20.36 -0.86
C LEU A 225 13.56 -19.35 -1.96
N ARG A 226 13.10 -18.10 -1.83
CA ARG A 226 13.48 -17.04 -2.76
C ARG A 226 14.96 -16.69 -2.65
N HIS A 227 15.48 -16.58 -1.43
CA HIS A 227 16.89 -16.28 -1.20
C HIS A 227 17.77 -17.36 -1.84
N ASP A 228 17.48 -18.63 -1.57
CA ASP A 228 18.23 -19.76 -2.15
C ASP A 228 18.21 -19.73 -3.68
N ARG A 229 17.05 -19.41 -4.30
CA ARG A 229 16.94 -19.26 -5.76
C ARG A 229 17.73 -18.08 -6.36
N LEU A 230 18.13 -17.10 -5.55
CA LEU A 230 18.91 -15.94 -6.02
C LEU A 230 20.42 -16.14 -5.81
N GLU A 231 20.83 -17.09 -4.97
CA GLU A 231 22.24 -17.42 -4.75
C GLU A 231 22.82 -18.36 -5.81
N PHE A 232 21.97 -19.06 -6.57
CA PHE A 232 22.34 -19.93 -7.69
C PHE A 232 21.99 -19.31 -9.04
#